data_AF-A0A2N5JRG5-F1
#
_entry.id   AF-A0A2N5JRG5-F1
#
_cell.length_a   1.000
_cell.length_b   1.000
_cell.length_c   1.000
_cell.angle_alpha   90.00
_cell.angle_beta   90.00
_cell.angle_gamma   90.00
#
_symmetry.space_group_name_H-M   'P 1'
#
loop_
_entity.id
_entity.type
_entity.pdbx_description
1 polymer ?
#
loop_
_entity_poly.entity_id
_entity_poly.type
_entity_poly.pdbx_seq_one_letter_code
_entity_poly.pdbx_strand_id
1 'polypeptide(L)'
;MRGISGGTTETQQLSLTPKTETGDCIGFIDREPDHEITLTAQFNFLRLGIKSSGDTILLVKGPGGTWCNDDHTDRNPVLEGQWLAGTYQIWVGSYTKDSSHPYILEIRETPQK
;
A
#
# COMPACT_ATOMS: atom_id res chain seq x y z
N MET A 1 -8.44 -4.06 -8.18
CA MET A 1 -7.59 -5.26 -8.42
C MET A 1 -7.74 -6.22 -7.26
N ARG A 2 -7.45 -7.51 -7.41
CA ARG A 2 -7.60 -8.53 -6.34
C ARG A 2 -6.25 -9.20 -6.09
N GLY A 3 -6.03 -9.63 -4.85
CA GLY A 3 -4.83 -10.36 -4.45
C GLY A 3 -5.00 -11.03 -3.09
N ILE A 4 -3.91 -11.61 -2.60
CA ILE A 4 -3.79 -12.20 -1.26
C ILE A 4 -2.66 -11.46 -0.55
N SER A 5 -2.94 -10.89 0.61
CA SER A 5 -1.96 -10.12 1.37
C SER A 5 -0.99 -11.03 2.11
N GLY A 6 0.12 -10.45 2.58
CA GLY A 6 0.99 -11.09 3.56
C GLY A 6 2.41 -11.29 3.06
N GLY A 7 3.07 -12.29 3.63
CA GLY A 7 4.47 -12.62 3.37
C GLY A 7 5.27 -12.70 4.67
N THR A 8 6.59 -12.81 4.53
CA THR A 8 7.52 -13.01 5.65
C THR A 8 8.53 -11.87 5.81
N THR A 9 8.58 -10.96 4.84
CA THR A 9 9.56 -9.88 4.81
C THR A 9 9.02 -8.70 5.60
N GLU A 10 9.79 -8.24 6.57
CA GLU A 10 9.44 -7.02 7.31
C GLU A 10 9.41 -5.82 6.36
N THR A 11 8.34 -5.03 6.45
CA THR A 11 8.16 -3.78 5.68
C THR A 11 9.35 -2.85 5.77
N GLN A 12 10.06 -2.81 6.91
CA GLN A 12 11.23 -1.96 7.15
C GLN A 12 12.45 -2.33 6.29
N GLN A 13 12.51 -3.56 5.75
CA GLN A 13 13.56 -3.92 4.80
C GLN A 13 13.44 -3.12 3.48
N LEU A 14 12.22 -2.67 3.15
CA LEU A 14 11.93 -1.89 1.95
C LEU A 14 11.72 -0.39 2.25
N SER A 15 11.01 -0.05 3.33
CA SER A 15 10.77 1.35 3.72
C SER A 15 11.97 2.01 4.40
N LEU A 16 12.91 1.23 4.94
CA LEU A 16 14.07 1.68 5.73
C LEU A 16 13.71 2.41 7.05
N THR A 17 12.43 2.48 7.40
CA THR A 17 11.92 3.14 8.61
C THR A 17 10.62 2.47 9.07
N PRO A 18 10.37 2.34 10.39
CA PRO A 18 9.11 1.80 10.91
C PRO A 18 7.92 2.74 10.68
N LYS A 19 8.15 3.99 10.27
CA LYS A 19 7.10 4.99 10.02
C LYS A 19 7.50 5.90 8.86
N THR A 20 6.57 6.13 7.94
CA THR A 20 6.67 7.09 6.84
C THR A 20 5.81 8.32 7.13
N GLU A 21 5.85 9.32 6.24
CA GLU A 21 4.99 10.50 6.38
C GLU A 21 3.49 10.19 6.29
N THR A 22 3.12 9.07 5.64
CA THR A 22 1.72 8.66 5.43
C THR A 22 1.20 7.71 6.51
N GLY A 23 2.06 7.19 7.38
CA GLY A 23 1.63 6.22 8.38
C GLY A 23 2.72 5.26 8.83
N ASP A 24 2.30 4.39 9.74
CA ASP A 24 3.14 3.32 10.25
C ASP A 24 3.38 2.27 9.17
N CYS A 25 4.51 1.62 9.29
CA CYS A 25 5.03 0.72 8.29
C CYS A 25 5.52 -0.55 8.97
N ILE A 26 4.60 -1.21 9.69
CA ILE A 26 4.91 -2.31 10.60
C ILE A 26 4.11 -3.53 10.18
N GLY A 27 4.80 -4.52 9.61
CA GLY A 27 4.32 -5.88 9.46
C GLY A 27 5.01 -6.56 8.30
N PHE A 28 4.30 -7.42 7.57
CA PHE A 28 4.94 -8.41 6.71
C PHE A 28 4.38 -8.41 5.30
N ILE A 29 5.28 -8.34 4.33
CA ILE A 29 5.03 -8.29 2.88
C ILE A 29 5.79 -9.42 2.18
N ASP A 30 5.40 -9.70 0.94
CA ASP A 30 6.17 -10.55 0.04
C ASP A 30 7.45 -9.88 -0.44
N ARG A 31 8.40 -10.70 -0.93
CA ARG A 31 9.67 -10.18 -1.47
C ARG A 31 9.45 -9.38 -2.76
N GLU A 32 8.49 -9.81 -3.59
CA GLU A 32 8.13 -9.17 -4.85
C GLU A 32 6.85 -8.33 -4.66
N PRO A 33 6.65 -7.24 -5.41
CA PRO A 33 5.43 -6.46 -5.33
C PRO A 33 4.23 -7.24 -5.87
N ASP A 34 3.08 -7.11 -5.22
CA ASP A 34 1.82 -7.72 -5.65
C ASP A 34 1.28 -7.08 -6.94
N HIS A 35 1.49 -5.78 -7.06
CA HIS A 35 1.02 -5.00 -8.21
C HIS A 35 2.07 -3.99 -8.65
N GLU A 36 2.07 -3.71 -9.95
CA GLU A 36 2.81 -2.61 -10.54
C GLU A 36 1.84 -1.79 -11.39
N ILE A 37 1.84 -0.47 -11.21
CA ILE A 37 1.04 0.46 -12.00
C ILE A 37 1.94 1.53 -12.61
N THR A 38 1.62 1.94 -13.84
CA THR A 38 2.29 3.07 -14.50
C THR A 38 1.30 4.21 -14.66
N LEU A 39 1.57 5.33 -14.00
CA LEU A 39 0.83 6.58 -14.16
C LEU A 39 1.41 7.35 -15.34
N THR A 40 0.63 7.53 -16.40
CA THR A 40 1.08 8.20 -17.64
C THR A 40 1.09 9.73 -17.52
N ALA A 41 0.50 10.28 -16.46
CA ALA A 41 0.47 11.70 -16.15
C ALA A 41 0.42 11.90 -14.62
N GLN A 42 0.68 13.13 -14.17
CA GLN A 42 0.53 13.48 -12.76
C GLN A 42 -0.96 13.52 -12.37
N PHE A 43 -1.27 13.12 -11.14
CA PHE A 43 -2.59 13.23 -10.53
C PHE A 43 -2.54 14.23 -9.38
N ASN A 44 -3.41 15.24 -9.41
CA ASN A 44 -3.59 16.16 -8.28
C ASN A 44 -4.26 15.46 -7.08
N PHE A 45 -4.97 14.37 -7.36
CA PHE A 45 -5.53 13.47 -6.36
C PHE A 45 -5.56 12.05 -6.94
N LEU A 46 -4.99 11.10 -6.22
CA LEU A 46 -5.16 9.68 -6.45
C LEU A 46 -5.21 9.01 -5.08
N ARG A 47 -6.15 8.07 -4.92
CA ARG A 47 -6.33 7.27 -3.70
C ARG A 47 -6.15 5.81 -4.03
N LEU A 48 -5.27 5.15 -3.30
CA LEU A 48 -5.09 3.71 -3.24
C LEU A 48 -5.62 3.23 -1.88
N GLY A 49 -6.61 2.37 -1.87
CA GLY A 49 -7.16 1.81 -0.63
C GLY A 49 -7.35 0.31 -0.72
N ILE A 50 -7.05 -0.37 0.38
CA ILE A 50 -7.28 -1.80 0.50
C ILE A 50 -8.67 -2.06 1.10
N LYS A 51 -9.31 -3.13 0.68
CA LYS A 51 -10.49 -3.70 1.32
C LYS A 51 -10.23 -5.18 1.58
N SER A 52 -10.18 -5.53 2.85
CA SER A 52 -9.96 -6.87 3.35
C SER A 52 -10.84 -7.09 4.60
N SER A 53 -11.10 -8.37 4.91
CA SER A 53 -11.67 -8.75 6.22
C SER A 53 -10.59 -8.93 7.29
N GLY A 54 -9.32 -8.89 6.91
CA GLY A 54 -8.17 -9.00 7.80
C GLY A 54 -7.38 -7.71 7.92
N ASP A 55 -6.36 -7.76 8.76
CA ASP A 55 -5.48 -6.65 9.11
C ASP A 55 -4.34 -6.54 8.09
N THR A 56 -4.36 -5.49 7.27
CA THR A 56 -3.52 -5.41 6.06
C THR A 56 -2.66 -4.16 6.08
N ILE A 57 -1.49 -4.24 5.45
CA ILE A 57 -0.59 -3.11 5.26
C ILE A 57 -0.51 -2.76 3.79
N LEU A 58 -0.36 -1.47 3.48
CA LEU A 58 -0.07 -0.99 2.13
C LEU A 58 1.29 -0.30 2.12
N LEU A 59 2.24 -0.84 1.36
CA LEU A 59 3.51 -0.19 1.06
C LEU A 59 3.58 0.11 -0.44
N VAL A 60 3.94 1.34 -0.78
CA VAL A 60 4.09 1.77 -2.18
C VAL A 60 5.42 2.44 -2.38
N LYS A 61 6.14 2.06 -3.43
CA LYS A 61 7.42 2.66 -3.82
C LYS A 61 7.35 3.14 -5.27
N GLY A 62 7.79 4.36 -5.53
CA GLY A 62 7.82 4.91 -6.88
C GLY A 62 8.42 6.31 -6.94
N PRO A 63 8.13 7.07 -8.01
CA PRO A 63 8.57 8.46 -8.14
C PRO A 63 8.14 9.29 -6.93
N GLY A 64 9.12 9.87 -6.23
CA GLY A 64 8.90 10.71 -5.04
C GLY A 64 9.26 10.04 -3.71
N GLY A 65 9.30 8.71 -3.64
CA GLY A 65 9.70 8.01 -2.42
C GLY A 65 9.02 6.67 -2.17
N THR A 66 8.95 6.32 -0.89
CA THR A 66 8.27 5.13 -0.36
C THR A 66 7.28 5.58 0.69
N TRP A 67 6.04 5.13 0.56
CA TRP A 67 4.93 5.44 1.46
C TRP A 67 4.36 4.16 2.03
N CYS A 68 3.80 4.29 3.21
CA CYS A 68 3.30 3.16 3.95
C CYS A 68 2.13 3.58 4.81
N ASN A 69 1.16 2.68 4.93
CA ASN A 69 0.09 2.82 5.88
C ASN A 69 -0.36 1.43 6.32
N ASP A 70 -0.53 1.25 7.63
CA ASP A 70 -0.98 0.02 8.28
C ASP A 70 -2.46 0.14 8.68
N ASP A 71 -2.92 1.34 9.07
CA ASP A 71 -4.25 1.50 9.65
C ASP A 71 -5.00 2.74 9.14
N HIS A 72 -6.24 2.52 8.74
CA HIS A 72 -7.25 3.57 8.59
C HIS A 72 -8.58 3.11 9.21
N THR A 73 -9.68 3.11 8.46
CA THR A 73 -10.98 2.63 8.96
C THR A 73 -11.03 1.11 8.81
N ASP A 74 -11.47 0.40 9.85
CA ASP A 74 -11.56 -1.07 9.86
C ASP A 74 -10.25 -1.79 9.50
N ARG A 75 -9.08 -1.20 9.84
CA ARG A 75 -7.74 -1.75 9.56
C ARG A 75 -7.40 -1.97 8.09
N ASN A 76 -8.04 -1.16 7.26
CA ASN A 76 -7.85 -1.16 5.82
C ASN A 76 -7.06 0.09 5.41
N PRO A 77 -5.79 -0.03 5.02
CA PRO A 77 -4.90 1.09 4.81
C PRO A 77 -5.26 1.87 3.54
N VAL A 78 -4.94 3.17 3.58
CA VAL A 78 -5.20 4.12 2.51
C VAL A 78 -3.98 5.01 2.30
N LEU A 79 -3.62 5.23 1.04
CA LEU A 79 -2.69 6.26 0.61
C LEU A 79 -3.40 7.18 -0.37
N GLU A 80 -3.42 8.48 -0.11
CA GLU A 80 -4.04 9.46 -0.98
C GLU A 80 -3.28 10.78 -1.01
N GLY A 81 -3.41 11.50 -2.12
CA GLY A 81 -2.72 12.77 -2.31
C GLY A 81 -2.33 13.00 -3.76
N GLN A 82 -1.29 13.78 -3.98
CA GLN A 82 -0.72 14.03 -5.31
C GLN A 82 0.24 12.89 -5.70
N TRP A 83 0.18 12.46 -6.94
CA TRP A 83 1.04 11.40 -7.48
C TRP A 83 1.69 11.86 -8.77
N LEU A 84 2.99 11.61 -8.91
CA LEU A 84 3.75 11.96 -10.10
C LEU A 84 3.52 10.92 -11.21
N ALA A 85 3.83 11.29 -12.45
CA ALA A 85 3.92 10.29 -13.52
C ALA A 85 5.09 9.32 -13.26
N GLY A 86 4.89 8.06 -13.60
CA GLY A 86 5.91 7.01 -13.52
C GLY A 86 5.38 5.69 -12.97
N THR A 87 6.29 4.76 -12.70
CA THR A 87 5.96 3.39 -12.27
C THR A 87 6.00 3.27 -10.75
N TYR A 88 4.95 2.70 -10.19
CA TYR A 88 4.79 2.44 -8.77
C TYR A 88 4.65 0.95 -8.52
N GLN A 89 5.45 0.44 -7.61
CA GLN A 89 5.39 -0.92 -7.09
C GLN A 89 4.60 -0.90 -5.79
N ILE A 90 3.68 -1.85 -5.65
CA ILE A 90 2.70 -1.90 -4.57
C ILE A 90 2.79 -3.26 -3.90
N TRP A 91 3.00 -3.26 -2.59
CA TRP A 91 2.94 -4.43 -1.72
C TRP A 91 1.73 -4.31 -0.81
N VAL A 92 0.99 -5.40 -0.67
CA VAL A 92 -0.12 -5.54 0.25
C VAL A 92 0.23 -6.62 1.27
N GLY A 93 0.63 -6.17 2.45
CA GLY A 93 1.07 -7.03 3.54
C GLY A 93 -0.03 -7.39 4.52
N SER A 94 0.36 -8.14 5.55
CA SER A 94 -0.45 -8.42 6.72
C SER A 94 0.29 -7.94 7.97
N TYR A 95 -0.45 -7.43 8.95
CA TYR A 95 0.15 -7.02 10.23
C TYR A 95 0.86 -8.17 10.94
N THR A 96 0.24 -9.36 10.91
CA THR A 96 0.79 -10.56 11.53
C THR A 96 1.60 -11.37 10.52
N LYS A 97 2.81 -11.80 10.93
CA LYS A 97 3.68 -12.67 10.14
C LYS A 97 2.97 -13.96 9.74
N ASP A 98 3.21 -14.42 8.52
CA ASP A 98 2.63 -15.66 7.98
C ASP A 98 1.08 -15.66 7.90
N SER A 99 0.44 -14.51 8.14
CA SER A 99 -0.99 -14.32 7.91
C SER A 99 -1.25 -13.85 6.49
N SER A 100 -2.31 -14.34 5.88
CA SER A 100 -2.73 -13.94 4.54
C SER A 100 -4.23 -13.71 4.45
N HIS A 101 -4.62 -12.65 3.74
CA HIS A 101 -6.01 -12.24 3.62
C HIS A 101 -6.34 -11.88 2.17
N PRO A 102 -7.46 -12.40 1.60
CA PRO A 102 -7.94 -11.90 0.33
C PRO A 102 -8.29 -10.42 0.40
N TYR A 103 -7.85 -9.64 -0.59
CA TYR A 103 -8.12 -8.21 -0.62
C TYR A 103 -8.56 -7.71 -2.00
N ILE A 104 -9.15 -6.51 -1.99
CA ILE A 104 -9.38 -5.68 -3.16
C ILE A 104 -8.60 -4.38 -3.02
N LEU A 105 -7.72 -4.09 -3.97
CA LEU A 105 -7.11 -2.77 -4.14
C LEU A 105 -8.04 -1.88 -4.99
N GLU A 106 -8.55 -0.81 -4.38
CA GLU A 106 -9.35 0.23 -5.03
C GLU A 106 -8.47 1.43 -5.38
N ILE A 107 -8.57 1.90 -6.63
CA ILE A 107 -7.91 3.11 -7.11
C ILE A 107 -8.98 4.12 -7.49
N ARG A 108 -8.84 5.38 -7.04
CA ARG A 108 -9.78 6.47 -7.36
C ARG A 108 -9.04 7.78 -7.62
N GLU A 109 -9.47 8.51 -8.65
CA GLU A 109 -8.89 9.79 -9.07
C GLU A 109 -9.67 11.01 -8.51
N THR A 110 -10.75 10.76 -7.76
CA THR A 110 -11.58 11.82 -7.16
C THR A 110 -11.77 11.58 -5.67
N PRO A 111 -11.71 12.64 -4.83
CA PRO A 111 -12.06 12.55 -3.42
C PRO A 111 -13.51 12.09 -3.24
N GLN A 112 -13.78 11.31 -2.19
CA GLN A 112 -15.16 10.95 -1.85
C GLN A 112 -15.83 12.17 -1.20
N LYS A 113 -17.03 12.55 -1.72
CA LYS A 113 -17.85 13.62 -1.13
C LYS A 113 -18.47 13.19 0.19
#